data_AF-A0A2E9MF74-F1
#
_entry.id   AF-A0A2E9MF74-F1
#
_cell.length_a   1.000
_cell.length_b   1.000
_cell.length_c   1.000
_cell.angle_alpha   90.00
_cell.angle_beta   90.00
_cell.angle_gamma   90.00
#
_symmetry.space_group_name_H-M   'P 1'
#
loop_
_entity.id
_entity.type
_entity.pdbx_description
1 polymer ?
#
loop_
_entity_poly.entity_id
_entity_poly.type
_entity_poly.pdbx_seq_one_letter_code
_entity_poly.pdbx_strand_id
1 'polypeptide(L)'
;MCTKTILRFGTRALLLLSMMLIAACDSEGSDWQTAKSENTDEGYARYLELHPDGKFAKNARKGRETLLYKKTRMDNTLEAFSAFLERFPDGENAEDAHKAIELLLWAKAQKAKNVEAIEAFIEEFPESRFVDQAREQIAPLKLTQIQISGDVAAFEEFLKEYPEGPIAERARTALELLEYKQARKADTPEAYAAYLKRYPEGAHADEVKRRAAR
;
A
#
# COMPACT_ATOMS: atom_id res chain seq x y z
N MET A 1 25.44 31.23 -73.72
CA MET A 1 26.57 30.29 -73.48
C MET A 1 26.78 30.25 -71.97
N CYS A 2 26.05 29.46 -71.18
CA CYS A 2 26.09 28.00 -70.98
C CYS A 2 27.44 27.50 -70.46
N THR A 3 27.57 27.33 -69.15
CA THR A 3 28.32 26.23 -68.52
C THR A 3 27.79 25.98 -67.10
N LYS A 4 26.99 24.91 -66.98
CA LYS A 4 26.64 24.27 -65.71
C LYS A 4 27.91 23.64 -65.14
N THR A 5 28.41 24.14 -64.02
CA THR A 5 29.43 23.43 -63.23
C THR A 5 28.73 22.29 -62.50
N ILE A 6 28.72 21.12 -63.12
CA ILE A 6 28.30 19.86 -62.51
C ILE A 6 29.40 19.49 -61.50
N LEU A 7 29.16 19.73 -60.20
CA LEU A 7 29.94 19.08 -59.16
C LEU A 7 29.63 17.58 -59.22
N ARG A 8 30.56 16.82 -59.83
CA ARG A 8 30.57 15.36 -59.77
C ARG A 8 30.98 14.95 -58.35
N PHE A 9 30.01 14.63 -57.50
CA PHE A 9 30.27 13.81 -56.33
C PHE A 9 30.79 12.47 -56.82
N GLY A 10 32.05 12.16 -56.50
CA GLY A 10 32.66 10.88 -56.86
C GLY A 10 31.86 9.72 -56.26
N THR A 11 31.57 8.72 -57.07
CA THR A 11 30.86 7.47 -56.70
C THR A 11 31.45 6.78 -55.47
N ARG A 12 32.71 7.07 -55.09
CA ARG A 12 33.36 6.58 -53.88
C ARG A 12 32.77 7.12 -52.57
N ALA A 13 32.25 8.36 -52.52
CA ALA A 13 31.65 8.91 -51.31
C ALA A 13 30.24 8.34 -51.07
N LEU A 14 29.47 8.08 -52.14
CA LEU A 14 28.19 7.37 -52.06
C LEU A 14 28.37 5.89 -51.71
N LEU A 15 29.43 5.24 -52.23
CA LEU A 15 29.72 3.82 -51.93
C LEU A 15 30.17 3.60 -50.49
N LEU A 16 30.96 4.51 -49.89
CA LEU A 16 31.37 4.40 -48.49
C LEU A 16 30.22 4.68 -47.51
N LEU A 17 29.34 5.63 -47.85
CA LEU A 17 28.12 5.88 -47.06
C LEU A 17 27.12 4.71 -47.18
N SER A 18 27.00 4.09 -48.37
CA SER A 18 26.19 2.88 -48.55
C SER A 18 26.80 1.63 -47.90
N MET A 19 28.13 1.53 -47.78
CA MET A 19 28.81 0.38 -47.17
C MET A 19 28.77 0.43 -45.63
N MET A 20 28.71 1.62 -45.02
CA MET A 20 28.45 1.78 -43.58
C MET A 20 27.01 1.41 -43.18
N LEU A 21 26.03 1.69 -44.05
CA LEU A 21 24.62 1.33 -43.81
C LEU A 21 24.35 -0.17 -43.94
N ILE A 22 25.09 -0.90 -44.79
CA ILE A 22 24.91 -2.35 -44.98
C ILE A 22 25.55 -3.16 -43.85
N ALA A 23 26.70 -2.74 -43.31
CA ALA A 23 27.35 -3.41 -42.19
C ALA A 23 26.56 -3.31 -40.87
N ALA A 24 25.77 -2.24 -40.69
CA ALA A 24 24.94 -2.04 -39.50
C ALA A 24 23.73 -2.99 -39.43
N CYS A 25 23.19 -3.45 -40.56
CA CYS A 25 22.05 -4.38 -40.57
C CYS A 25 22.45 -5.81 -40.20
N ASP A 26 23.66 -6.25 -40.53
CA ASP A 26 24.18 -7.57 -40.13
C ASP A 26 24.64 -7.59 -38.66
N SER A 27 25.10 -6.45 -38.13
CA SER A 27 25.53 -6.35 -36.72
C SER A 27 24.36 -6.32 -35.73
N GLU A 28 23.26 -5.63 -36.05
CA GLU A 28 22.10 -5.55 -35.14
C GLU A 28 21.52 -6.94 -34.80
N GLY A 29 21.42 -7.82 -35.80
CA GLY A 29 20.94 -9.18 -35.59
C GLY A 29 21.83 -9.98 -34.63
N SER A 30 23.15 -9.85 -34.78
CA SER A 30 24.16 -10.49 -33.90
C SER A 30 24.12 -9.92 -32.48
N ASP A 31 24.03 -8.60 -32.35
CA ASP A 31 23.95 -7.91 -31.06
C ASP A 31 22.67 -8.31 -30.31
N TRP A 32 21.55 -8.43 -31.03
CA TRP A 32 20.31 -8.94 -30.47
C TRP A 32 20.40 -10.40 -30.01
N GLN A 33 21.00 -11.30 -30.81
CA GLN A 33 21.18 -12.69 -30.39
C GLN A 33 22.05 -12.78 -29.14
N THR A 34 23.11 -11.96 -29.06
CA THR A 34 23.96 -11.86 -27.88
C THR A 34 23.15 -11.44 -26.66
N ALA A 35 22.45 -10.31 -26.74
CA ALA A 35 21.62 -9.81 -25.64
C ALA A 35 20.55 -10.81 -25.20
N LYS A 36 19.88 -11.46 -26.16
CA LYS A 36 18.87 -12.50 -25.90
C LYS A 36 19.47 -13.74 -25.24
N SER A 37 20.70 -14.12 -25.61
CA SER A 37 21.38 -15.28 -25.03
C SER A 37 21.87 -15.02 -23.61
N GLU A 38 22.36 -13.80 -23.33
CA GLU A 38 22.73 -13.37 -21.97
C GLU A 38 21.49 -13.29 -21.07
N ASN A 39 20.38 -12.76 -21.61
CA ASN A 39 19.12 -12.58 -20.90
C ASN A 39 19.28 -11.89 -19.54
N THR A 40 20.08 -10.82 -19.52
CA THR A 40 20.35 -9.96 -18.36
C THR A 40 19.89 -8.52 -18.64
N ASP A 41 19.74 -7.71 -17.58
CA ASP A 41 19.43 -6.28 -17.77
C ASP A 41 20.55 -5.59 -18.55
N GLU A 42 21.80 -5.94 -18.25
CA GLU A 42 23.01 -5.38 -18.88
C GLU A 42 23.09 -5.75 -20.37
N GLY A 43 22.76 -6.99 -20.74
CA GLY A 43 22.77 -7.44 -22.13
C GLY A 43 21.75 -6.70 -22.99
N TYR A 44 20.51 -6.57 -22.49
CA TYR A 44 19.48 -5.80 -23.17
C TYR A 44 19.76 -4.28 -23.14
N ALA A 45 20.36 -3.75 -22.07
CA ALA A 45 20.78 -2.35 -21.99
C ALA A 45 21.82 -2.02 -23.07
N ARG A 46 22.82 -2.88 -23.22
CA ARG A 46 23.86 -2.74 -24.24
C ARG A 46 23.29 -2.75 -25.65
N TYR A 47 22.35 -3.66 -25.93
CA TYR A 47 21.65 -3.65 -27.22
C TYR A 47 20.90 -2.33 -27.46
N LEU A 48 20.22 -1.78 -26.44
CA LEU A 48 19.49 -0.51 -26.55
C LEU A 48 20.39 0.72 -26.68
N GLU A 49 21.61 0.66 -26.16
CA GLU A 49 22.63 1.71 -26.33
C GLU A 49 23.14 1.74 -27.78
N LEU A 50 23.37 0.57 -28.39
CA LEU A 50 23.81 0.45 -29.77
C LEU A 50 22.67 0.67 -30.78
N HIS A 51 21.46 0.22 -30.45
CA HIS A 51 20.30 0.16 -31.34
C HIS A 51 19.02 0.71 -30.65
N PRO A 52 18.96 2.01 -30.28
CA PRO A 52 17.85 2.57 -29.49
C PRO A 52 16.48 2.49 -30.19
N ASP A 53 16.49 2.63 -31.52
CA ASP A 53 15.33 2.53 -32.41
C ASP A 53 15.37 1.26 -33.29
N GLY A 54 16.21 0.29 -32.89
CA GLY A 54 16.38 -0.97 -33.61
C GLY A 54 15.11 -1.81 -33.69
N LYS A 55 15.10 -2.75 -34.63
CA LYS A 55 14.00 -3.70 -34.85
C LYS A 55 13.63 -4.47 -33.58
N PHE A 56 14.60 -4.75 -32.70
CA PHE A 56 14.39 -5.47 -31.45
C PHE A 56 14.37 -4.56 -30.21
N ALA A 57 14.39 -3.23 -30.36
CA ALA A 57 14.42 -2.30 -29.23
C ALA A 57 13.21 -2.46 -28.30
N LYS A 58 12.02 -2.68 -28.85
CA LYS A 58 10.82 -2.99 -28.05
C LYS A 58 10.98 -4.31 -27.28
N ASN A 59 11.55 -5.33 -27.92
CA ASN A 59 11.81 -6.62 -27.27
C ASN A 59 12.85 -6.51 -26.16
N ALA A 60 13.93 -5.74 -26.37
CA ALA A 60 14.94 -5.49 -25.36
C ALA A 60 14.37 -4.72 -24.16
N ARG A 61 13.58 -3.65 -24.38
CA ARG A 61 12.88 -2.93 -23.31
C ARG A 61 11.96 -3.86 -22.51
N LYS A 62 11.17 -4.70 -23.19
CA LYS A 62 10.32 -5.71 -22.56
C LYS A 62 11.13 -6.75 -21.75
N GLY A 63 12.26 -7.19 -22.28
CA GLY A 63 13.18 -8.10 -21.60
C GLY A 63 13.70 -7.52 -20.29
N ARG A 64 14.14 -6.25 -20.31
CA ARG A 64 14.59 -5.52 -19.10
C ARG A 64 13.47 -5.39 -18.07
N GLU A 65 12.28 -4.96 -18.49
CA GLU A 65 11.12 -4.84 -17.59
C GLU A 65 10.79 -6.19 -16.95
N THR A 66 10.70 -7.26 -17.75
CA THR A 66 10.38 -8.62 -17.27
C THR A 66 11.40 -9.12 -16.25
N LEU A 67 12.69 -8.92 -16.51
CA LEU A 67 13.76 -9.32 -15.59
C LEU A 67 13.72 -8.52 -14.30
N LEU A 68 13.55 -7.20 -14.39
CA LEU A 68 13.46 -6.35 -13.20
C LEU A 68 12.22 -6.70 -12.38
N TYR A 69 11.05 -6.83 -13.02
CA TYR A 69 9.81 -7.18 -12.33
C TYR A 69 9.91 -8.54 -11.64
N LYS A 70 10.54 -9.55 -12.27
CA LYS A 70 10.81 -10.84 -11.63
C LYS A 70 11.62 -10.67 -10.34
N LYS A 71 12.67 -9.84 -10.36
CA LYS A 71 13.46 -9.53 -9.16
C LYS A 71 12.61 -8.79 -8.11
N THR A 72 11.88 -7.76 -8.53
CA THR A 72 10.97 -6.99 -7.66
C THR A 72 9.95 -7.89 -6.95
N ARG A 73 9.39 -8.88 -7.65
CA ARG A 73 8.47 -9.88 -7.08
C ARG A 73 9.14 -10.83 -6.09
N MET A 74 10.43 -11.12 -6.25
CA MET A 74 11.20 -11.94 -5.31
C MET A 74 11.56 -11.15 -4.04
N ASP A 75 11.96 -9.88 -4.20
CA ASP A 75 12.27 -8.99 -3.09
C ASP A 75 10.99 -8.68 -2.29
N ASN A 76 9.88 -8.44 -2.99
CA ASN A 76 8.54 -8.23 -2.44
C ASN A 76 8.49 -7.17 -1.32
N THR A 77 9.20 -6.06 -1.53
CA THR A 77 9.20 -4.90 -0.62
C THR A 77 8.64 -3.67 -1.30
N LEU A 78 8.17 -2.71 -0.49
CA LEU A 78 7.66 -1.44 -1.01
C LEU A 78 8.73 -0.70 -1.82
N GLU A 79 9.97 -0.70 -1.32
CA GLU A 79 11.10 -0.05 -1.98
C GLU A 79 11.37 -0.66 -3.36
N ALA A 80 11.29 -1.99 -3.48
CA ALA A 80 11.52 -2.67 -4.75
C ALA A 80 10.41 -2.40 -5.78
N PHE A 81 9.15 -2.34 -5.36
CA PHE A 81 8.03 -2.01 -6.25
C PHE A 81 8.00 -0.52 -6.63
N SER A 82 8.30 0.38 -5.71
CA SER A 82 8.41 1.82 -6.01
C SER A 82 9.54 2.08 -7.01
N ALA A 83 10.73 1.50 -6.79
CA ALA A 83 11.84 1.64 -7.73
C ALA A 83 11.53 1.04 -9.12
N PHE A 84 10.72 -0.03 -9.17
CA PHE A 84 10.23 -0.59 -10.43
C PHE A 84 9.32 0.40 -11.17
N LEU A 85 8.34 0.99 -10.47
CA LEU A 85 7.39 1.96 -11.03
C LEU A 85 8.04 3.28 -11.43
N GLU A 86 9.10 3.72 -10.75
CA GLU A 86 9.90 4.88 -11.18
C GLU A 86 10.54 4.67 -12.56
N ARG A 87 10.93 3.43 -12.86
CA ARG A 87 11.61 3.07 -14.12
C ARG A 87 10.65 2.65 -15.22
N PHE A 88 9.50 2.08 -14.85
CA PHE A 88 8.48 1.56 -15.78
C PHE A 88 7.07 2.00 -15.35
N PRO A 89 6.78 3.31 -15.32
CA PRO A 89 5.50 3.82 -14.79
C PRO A 89 4.28 3.36 -15.62
N ASP A 90 4.47 3.20 -16.93
CA ASP A 90 3.44 2.72 -17.87
C ASP A 90 3.80 1.33 -18.46
N GLY A 91 4.62 0.56 -17.74
CA GLY A 91 5.06 -0.78 -18.15
C GLY A 91 3.91 -1.80 -18.16
N GLU A 92 4.12 -2.94 -18.84
CA GLU A 92 3.14 -4.05 -18.85
C GLU A 92 2.84 -4.57 -17.43
N ASN A 93 3.79 -4.42 -16.48
CA ASN A 93 3.66 -4.89 -15.10
C ASN A 93 3.38 -3.76 -14.09
N ALA A 94 3.12 -2.52 -14.54
CA ALA A 94 2.90 -1.38 -13.66
C ALA A 94 1.64 -1.56 -12.78
N GLU A 95 0.53 -2.00 -13.38
CA GLU A 95 -0.72 -2.25 -12.64
C GLU A 95 -0.54 -3.30 -11.53
N ASP A 96 0.16 -4.39 -11.84
CA ASP A 96 0.45 -5.43 -10.85
C ASP A 96 1.37 -4.94 -9.74
N ALA A 97 2.35 -4.09 -10.06
CA ALA A 97 3.23 -3.47 -9.07
C ALA A 97 2.45 -2.54 -8.13
N HIS A 98 1.51 -1.74 -8.64
CA HIS A 98 0.61 -0.92 -7.81
C HIS A 98 -0.25 -1.79 -6.87
N LYS A 99 -0.84 -2.87 -7.38
CA LYS A 99 -1.61 -3.83 -6.55
C LYS A 99 -0.75 -4.48 -5.47
N ALA A 100 0.52 -4.75 -5.76
CA ALA A 100 1.44 -5.31 -4.77
C ALA A 100 1.78 -4.28 -3.67
N ILE A 101 1.98 -3.01 -4.02
CA ILE A 101 2.18 -1.92 -3.05
C ILE A 101 0.96 -1.79 -2.13
N GLU A 102 -0.25 -1.77 -2.69
CA GLU A 102 -1.50 -1.71 -1.92
C GLU A 102 -1.56 -2.88 -0.91
N LEU A 103 -1.28 -4.11 -1.36
CA LEU A 103 -1.29 -5.29 -0.50
C LEU A 103 -0.24 -5.22 0.63
N LEU A 104 0.95 -4.73 0.33
CA LEU A 104 2.03 -4.56 1.31
C LEU A 104 1.69 -3.49 2.34
N LEU A 105 1.10 -2.36 1.92
CA LEU A 105 0.65 -1.30 2.83
C LEU A 105 -0.53 -1.76 3.68
N TRP A 106 -1.46 -2.54 3.11
CA TRP A 106 -2.53 -3.15 3.89
C TRP A 106 -1.99 -4.11 4.96
N ALA A 107 -1.03 -4.97 4.61
CA ALA A 107 -0.38 -5.87 5.57
C ALA A 107 0.36 -5.09 6.67
N LYS A 108 1.00 -3.98 6.33
CA LYS A 108 1.67 -3.08 7.28
C LYS A 108 0.66 -2.45 8.26
N ALA A 109 -0.46 -1.93 7.75
CA ALA A 109 -1.53 -1.35 8.58
C ALA A 109 -2.10 -2.37 9.57
N GLN A 110 -2.45 -3.58 9.09
CA GLN A 110 -2.95 -4.66 9.95
C GLN A 110 -1.94 -5.08 11.03
N LYS A 111 -0.65 -5.10 10.70
CA LYS A 111 0.41 -5.47 11.66
C LYS A 111 0.60 -4.41 12.74
N ALA A 112 0.39 -3.13 12.40
CA ALA A 112 0.55 -2.01 13.33
C ALA A 112 -0.52 -2.00 14.43
N LYS A 113 -1.72 -2.54 14.13
CA LYS A 113 -2.83 -2.70 15.09
C LYS A 113 -3.17 -1.41 15.84
N ASN A 114 -3.19 -0.28 15.13
CA ASN A 114 -3.60 1.00 15.66
C ASN A 114 -4.46 1.74 14.62
N VAL A 115 -5.21 2.73 15.10
CA VAL A 115 -6.20 3.45 14.29
C VAL A 115 -5.50 4.27 13.22
N GLU A 116 -4.39 4.92 13.57
CA GLU A 116 -3.64 5.82 12.70
C GLU A 116 -3.12 5.12 11.44
N ALA A 117 -2.59 3.91 11.58
CA ALA A 117 -2.09 3.14 10.44
C ALA A 117 -3.20 2.62 9.52
N ILE A 118 -4.38 2.34 10.07
CA ILE A 118 -5.54 1.89 9.31
C ILE A 118 -6.18 3.07 8.56
N GLU A 119 -6.32 4.22 9.22
CA GLU A 119 -6.81 5.46 8.61
C GLU A 119 -5.88 5.91 7.49
N ALA A 120 -4.57 5.91 7.70
CA ALA A 120 -3.59 6.25 6.66
C ALA A 120 -3.71 5.33 5.42
N PHE A 121 -4.02 4.04 5.61
CA PHE A 121 -4.28 3.14 4.49
C PHE A 121 -5.56 3.49 3.72
N ILE A 122 -6.64 3.83 4.42
CA ILE A 122 -7.92 4.24 3.81
C ILE A 122 -7.76 5.55 3.05
N GLU A 123 -7.00 6.50 3.58
CA GLU A 123 -6.70 7.79 2.93
C GLU A 123 -5.89 7.61 1.65
N GLU A 124 -4.87 6.74 1.68
CA GLU A 124 -4.02 6.46 0.52
C GLU A 124 -4.77 5.65 -0.56
N PHE A 125 -5.63 4.71 -0.16
CA PHE A 125 -6.36 3.83 -1.09
C PHE A 125 -7.88 3.82 -0.85
N PRO A 126 -8.58 4.94 -1.11
CA PRO A 126 -10.01 5.06 -0.82
C PRO A 126 -10.91 4.13 -1.66
N GLU A 127 -10.41 3.63 -2.79
CA GLU A 127 -11.11 2.67 -3.67
C GLU A 127 -10.61 1.23 -3.50
N SER A 128 -9.71 0.96 -2.54
CA SER A 128 -9.23 -0.39 -2.28
C SER A 128 -10.35 -1.32 -1.84
N ARG A 129 -10.30 -2.56 -2.31
CA ARG A 129 -11.17 -3.65 -1.81
C ARG A 129 -11.03 -3.93 -0.31
N PHE A 130 -9.99 -3.40 0.34
CA PHE A 130 -9.72 -3.58 1.76
C PHE A 130 -10.32 -2.46 2.62
N VAL A 131 -10.90 -1.40 2.05
CA VAL A 131 -11.42 -0.25 2.81
C VAL A 131 -12.49 -0.66 3.82
N ASP A 132 -13.43 -1.52 3.44
CA ASP A 132 -14.48 -1.98 4.36
C ASP A 132 -13.87 -2.81 5.50
N GLN A 133 -12.96 -3.73 5.17
CA GLN A 133 -12.21 -4.51 6.16
C GLN A 133 -11.35 -3.63 7.09
N ALA A 134 -10.79 -2.53 6.57
CA ALA A 134 -10.03 -1.55 7.33
C ALA A 134 -10.93 -0.80 8.31
N ARG A 135 -12.08 -0.31 7.86
CA ARG A 135 -13.06 0.40 8.69
C ARG A 135 -13.60 -0.47 9.84
N GLU A 136 -13.86 -1.75 9.58
CA GLU A 136 -14.32 -2.69 10.61
C GLU A 136 -13.32 -2.86 11.76
N GLN A 137 -12.03 -2.63 11.54
CA GLN A 137 -10.99 -2.74 12.56
C GLN A 137 -10.87 -1.51 13.46
N ILE A 138 -11.39 -0.35 13.04
CA ILE A 138 -11.22 0.91 13.78
C ILE A 138 -11.94 0.89 15.12
N ALA A 139 -13.24 0.56 15.14
CA ALA A 139 -14.04 0.64 16.37
C ALA A 139 -13.54 -0.29 17.50
N PRO A 140 -13.13 -1.55 17.23
CA PRO A 140 -12.49 -2.40 18.25
C PRO A 140 -11.19 -1.84 18.81
N LEU A 141 -10.35 -1.21 17.99
CA LEU A 141 -9.09 -0.60 18.43
C LEU A 141 -9.35 0.65 19.28
N LYS A 142 -10.25 1.53 18.85
CA LYS A 142 -10.72 2.68 19.64
C LYS A 142 -11.25 2.23 21.01
N LEU A 143 -12.14 1.23 21.04
CA LEU A 143 -12.71 0.73 22.29
C LEU A 143 -11.63 0.17 23.23
N THR A 144 -10.64 -0.55 22.69
CA THR A 144 -9.52 -1.10 23.48
C THR A 144 -8.73 0.03 24.14
N GLN A 145 -8.44 1.11 23.41
CA GLN A 145 -7.73 2.27 23.96
C GLN A 145 -8.55 2.97 25.06
N ILE A 146 -9.86 3.10 24.88
CA ILE A 146 -10.77 3.66 25.88
C ILE A 146 -10.80 2.80 27.15
N GLN A 147 -10.91 1.48 26.99
CA GLN A 147 -10.86 0.53 28.11
C GLN A 147 -9.56 0.65 28.93
N ILE A 148 -8.42 0.86 28.27
CA ILE A 148 -7.13 1.07 28.92
C ILE A 148 -7.10 2.39 29.68
N SER A 149 -7.66 3.46 29.10
CA SER A 149 -7.70 4.78 29.74
C SER A 149 -8.57 4.81 30.99
N GLY A 150 -9.64 4.00 31.03
CA GLY A 150 -10.61 4.02 32.11
C GLY A 150 -11.40 5.33 32.22
N ASP A 151 -11.51 6.09 31.12
CA ASP A 151 -12.24 7.36 31.05
C ASP A 151 -13.71 7.14 30.65
N VAL A 152 -14.62 7.48 31.58
CA VAL A 152 -16.07 7.42 31.39
C VAL A 152 -16.53 8.32 30.25
N ALA A 153 -15.96 9.53 30.13
CA ALA A 153 -16.35 10.47 29.08
C ALA A 153 -15.97 9.95 27.69
N ALA A 154 -14.83 9.25 27.57
CA ALA A 154 -14.41 8.64 26.33
C ALA A 154 -15.32 7.48 25.90
N PHE A 155 -15.84 6.68 26.84
CA PHE A 155 -16.88 5.69 26.54
C PHE A 155 -18.18 6.33 26.07
N GLU A 156 -18.61 7.43 26.71
CA GLU A 156 -19.83 8.13 26.32
C GLU A 156 -19.72 8.71 24.91
N GLU A 157 -18.57 9.28 24.54
CA GLU A 157 -18.34 9.76 23.18
C GLU A 157 -18.30 8.62 22.17
N PHE A 158 -17.63 7.51 22.51
CA PHE A 158 -17.63 6.31 21.67
C PHE A 158 -19.04 5.77 21.43
N LEU A 159 -19.91 5.79 22.45
CA LEU A 159 -21.31 5.34 22.31
C LEU A 159 -22.20 6.32 21.54
N LYS A 160 -21.80 7.58 21.37
CA LYS A 160 -22.46 8.51 20.42
C LYS A 160 -22.05 8.19 18.98
N GLU A 161 -20.77 7.89 18.76
CA GLU A 161 -20.23 7.51 17.44
C GLU A 161 -20.74 6.12 17.00
N TYR A 162 -20.81 5.17 17.94
CA TYR A 162 -21.26 3.79 17.73
C TYR A 162 -22.46 3.47 18.63
N PRO A 163 -23.67 3.94 18.27
CA PRO A 163 -24.84 3.81 19.14
C PRO A 163 -25.42 2.39 19.21
N GLU A 164 -25.12 1.52 18.24
CA GLU A 164 -25.73 0.19 18.14
C GLU A 164 -24.73 -0.88 17.69
N GLY A 165 -25.16 -2.14 17.79
CA GLY A 165 -24.40 -3.30 17.35
C GLY A 165 -23.44 -3.87 18.38
N PRO A 166 -22.73 -4.97 18.04
CA PRO A 166 -21.94 -5.73 19.00
C PRO A 166 -20.83 -4.92 19.70
N ILE A 167 -20.25 -3.93 19.03
CA ILE A 167 -19.21 -3.10 19.62
C ILE A 167 -19.77 -2.09 20.63
N ALA A 168 -20.97 -1.55 20.37
CA ALA A 168 -21.69 -0.69 21.30
C ALA A 168 -22.06 -1.45 22.58
N GLU A 169 -22.57 -2.68 22.45
CA GLU A 169 -22.85 -3.53 23.62
C GLU A 169 -21.60 -3.81 24.44
N ARG A 170 -20.48 -4.17 23.78
CA ARG A 170 -19.19 -4.34 24.46
C ARG A 170 -18.76 -3.07 25.20
N ALA A 171 -18.97 -1.90 24.62
CA ALA A 171 -18.64 -0.63 25.25
C ALA A 171 -19.54 -0.33 26.46
N ARG A 172 -20.86 -0.56 26.36
CA ARG A 172 -21.80 -0.41 27.49
C ARG A 172 -21.45 -1.32 28.66
N THR A 173 -21.18 -2.60 28.40
CA THR A 173 -20.77 -3.56 29.44
C THR A 173 -19.46 -3.14 30.10
N ALA A 174 -18.48 -2.70 29.31
CA ALA A 174 -17.20 -2.24 29.85
C ALA A 174 -17.33 -0.96 30.68
N LEU A 175 -18.17 -0.01 30.25
CA LEU A 175 -18.47 1.21 30.97
C LEU A 175 -19.16 0.92 32.31
N GLU A 176 -20.19 0.08 32.32
CA GLU A 176 -20.87 -0.31 33.56
C GLU A 176 -19.88 -0.97 34.55
N LEU A 177 -19.04 -1.88 34.07
CA LEU A 177 -18.04 -2.54 34.91
C LEU A 177 -17.03 -1.54 35.49
N LEU A 178 -16.61 -0.53 34.71
CA LEU A 178 -15.74 0.54 35.17
C LEU A 178 -16.41 1.36 36.27
N GLU A 179 -17.64 1.84 36.05
CA GLU A 179 -18.37 2.65 37.03
C GLU A 179 -18.71 1.85 38.30
N TYR A 180 -19.03 0.56 38.18
CA TYR A 180 -19.15 -0.35 39.32
C TYR A 180 -17.84 -0.43 40.12
N LYS A 181 -16.69 -0.64 39.45
CA LYS A 181 -15.38 -0.69 40.11
C LYS A 181 -15.04 0.61 40.81
N GLN A 182 -15.36 1.75 40.21
CA GLN A 182 -15.18 3.07 40.83
C GLN A 182 -16.06 3.24 42.07
N ALA A 183 -17.35 2.90 41.99
CA ALA A 183 -18.26 2.95 43.14
C ALA A 183 -17.80 2.04 44.28
N ARG A 184 -17.36 0.82 43.94
CA ARG A 184 -16.79 -0.14 44.89
C ARG A 184 -15.50 0.33 45.54
N LYS A 185 -14.67 1.08 44.81
CA LYS A 185 -13.42 1.65 45.34
C LYS A 185 -13.69 2.82 46.27
N ALA A 186 -14.70 3.65 45.95
CA ALA A 186 -15.12 4.76 46.81
C ALA A 186 -15.81 4.25 48.08
N ASP A 187 -16.63 3.21 47.96
CA ASP A 187 -17.36 2.55 49.05
C ASP A 187 -18.21 3.53 49.89
N THR A 188 -18.86 4.50 49.23
CA THR A 188 -19.76 5.47 49.87
C THR A 188 -21.21 5.30 49.39
N PRO A 189 -22.21 5.68 50.22
CA PRO A 189 -23.61 5.71 49.81
C PRO A 189 -23.86 6.54 48.54
N GLU A 190 -23.18 7.69 48.39
CA GLU A 190 -23.32 8.57 47.24
C GLU A 190 -22.84 7.90 45.95
N ALA A 191 -21.71 7.19 46.00
CA ALA A 191 -21.15 6.49 44.85
C ALA A 191 -22.04 5.31 44.42
N TYR A 192 -22.59 4.57 45.38
CA TYR A 192 -23.55 3.50 45.10
C TYR A 192 -24.89 4.03 44.57
N ALA A 193 -25.38 5.15 45.11
CA ALA A 193 -26.58 5.81 44.60
C ALA A 193 -26.39 6.29 43.15
N ALA A 194 -25.23 6.85 42.82
CA ALA A 194 -24.91 7.27 41.45
C ALA A 194 -24.89 6.08 40.48
N TYR A 195 -24.25 4.96 40.85
CA TYR A 195 -24.25 3.73 40.05
C TYR A 195 -25.68 3.20 39.85
N LEU A 196 -26.47 3.06 40.92
CA LEU A 196 -27.84 2.52 40.82
C LEU A 196 -28.80 3.43 40.06
N LYS A 197 -28.55 4.74 40.05
CA LYS A 197 -29.32 5.69 39.23
C LYS A 197 -29.11 5.43 37.73
N ARG A 198 -27.89 5.10 37.32
CA ARG A 198 -27.53 4.84 35.92
C ARG A 198 -27.80 3.39 35.51
N TYR A 199 -27.67 2.45 36.44
CA TYR A 199 -27.79 1.01 36.22
C TYR A 199 -28.74 0.36 37.25
N PRO A 200 -30.04 0.71 37.25
CA PRO A 200 -31.00 0.17 38.23
C PRO A 200 -31.16 -1.36 38.14
N GLU A 201 -30.97 -1.90 36.93
CA GLU A 201 -31.01 -3.32 36.58
C GLU A 201 -29.68 -3.83 36.00
N GLY A 202 -28.58 -3.11 36.28
CA GLY A 202 -27.25 -3.51 35.83
C GLY A 202 -26.78 -4.84 36.40
N ALA A 203 -25.77 -5.43 35.77
CA ALA A 203 -25.15 -6.69 36.18
C ALA A 203 -24.67 -6.69 37.63
N HIS A 204 -24.34 -5.53 38.20
CA HIS A 204 -23.91 -5.40 39.59
C HIS A 204 -24.91 -4.69 40.51
N ALA A 205 -26.13 -4.39 40.03
CA ALA A 205 -27.13 -3.63 40.78
C ALA A 205 -27.48 -4.26 42.13
N ASP A 206 -27.73 -5.57 42.17
CA ASP A 206 -28.13 -6.25 43.41
C ASP A 206 -27.00 -6.33 44.44
N GLU A 207 -25.76 -6.43 43.99
CA GLU A 207 -24.61 -6.35 44.89
C GLU A 207 -24.43 -4.94 45.44
N VAL A 208 -24.55 -3.91 44.59
CA VAL A 208 -24.45 -2.52 45.00
C VAL A 208 -25.58 -2.14 45.98
N LYS A 209 -26.83 -2.57 45.74
CA LYS A 209 -27.96 -2.37 46.67
C LYS A 209 -27.67 -2.94 48.06
N ARG A 210 -27.10 -4.14 48.14
CA ARG A 210 -26.75 -4.78 49.43
C ARG A 210 -25.65 -4.04 50.17
N ARG A 211 -24.70 -3.43 49.46
CA ARG A 211 -23.62 -2.64 50.06
C ARG A 211 -24.09 -1.27 50.53
N ALA A 212 -24.95 -0.61 49.76
CA ALA A 212 -25.52 0.69 50.11
C ALA A 212 -26.40 0.65 51.38
N ALA A 213 -26.87 -0.53 51.79
CA ALA A 213 -27.71 -0.73 52.97
C ALA A 213 -26.94 -1.08 54.26
N ARG A 214 -25.60 -1.21 54.19
CA ARG A 214 -24.74 -1.47 55.36
C ARG A 214 -24.25 -0.17 55.98
#